data_AF-A0A0R1GSS0-F1
#
_entry.id   AF-A0A0R1GSS0-F1
#
_cell.length_a   1.000
_cell.length_b   1.000
_cell.length_c   1.000
_cell.angle_alpha   90.00
_cell.angle_beta   90.00
_cell.angle_gamma   90.00
#
_symmetry.space_group_name_H-M   'P 1'
#
loop_
_entity.id
_entity.type
_entity.pdbx_description
1 polymer ?
#
loop_
_entity_poly.entity_id
_entity_poly.type
_entity_poly.pdbx_seq_one_letter_code
_entity_poly.pdbx_strand_id
1 'polypeptide(L)'
;MKKRSGISISVIVFLILDVVLGIIFYTLGYAITWSTVIALVLAIIYWLFPQIGRSVGLNRPQVTQAQQPVGTPYTDYYQITCVLDQETCPDCGAQDGRVYRTDEARPGINYPPFHKGCRCIATPCTGDLPTTTNRQYLDPKTGELGMGPYLTYSNWRKAMIKEYGKDVFQK
;
A
#
# COMPACT_ATOMS: atom_id res chain seq x y z
N MET A 1 27.66 -16.90 -16.86
CA MET A 1 26.73 -16.61 -17.98
C MET A 1 25.99 -17.89 -18.37
N LYS A 2 24.69 -18.03 -18.04
CA LYS A 2 23.85 -19.11 -18.57
C LYS A 2 22.54 -18.48 -19.03
N LYS A 3 22.46 -18.22 -20.34
CA LYS A 3 21.33 -17.56 -21.02
C LYS A 3 20.55 -18.60 -21.80
N ARG A 4 19.24 -18.32 -21.92
CA ARG A 4 18.15 -19.02 -22.64
C ARG A 4 17.28 -19.89 -21.74
N SER A 5 16.33 -19.23 -21.07
CA SER A 5 15.03 -19.84 -20.78
C SER A 5 14.37 -20.15 -22.13
N GLY A 6 14.47 -21.41 -22.55
CA GLY A 6 13.65 -21.92 -23.64
C GLY A 6 12.18 -21.71 -23.28
N ILE A 7 11.40 -21.22 -24.23
CA ILE A 7 9.94 -21.09 -24.10
C ILE A 7 9.41 -22.45 -23.62
N SER A 8 8.66 -22.45 -22.52
CA SER A 8 8.14 -23.69 -21.92
C SER A 8 7.36 -24.49 -22.97
N ILE A 9 7.55 -25.81 -22.98
CA ILE A 9 6.87 -26.72 -23.92
C ILE A 9 5.35 -26.50 -23.86
N SER A 10 4.81 -26.21 -22.68
CA SER A 10 3.39 -25.87 -22.51
C SER A 10 2.98 -24.66 -23.35
N VAL A 11 3.80 -23.61 -23.42
CA VAL A 11 3.51 -22.40 -24.21
C VAL A 11 3.53 -22.71 -25.70
N ILE A 12 4.46 -23.54 -26.16
CA ILE A 12 4.52 -23.95 -27.57
C ILE A 12 3.28 -24.77 -27.95
N VAL A 13 2.86 -25.70 -27.08
CA VAL A 13 1.64 -26.50 -27.29
C VAL A 13 0.39 -25.61 -27.33
N PHE A 14 0.30 -24.61 -26.45
CA PHE A 14 -0.81 -23.64 -26.46
C PHE A 14 -0.86 -22.83 -27.77
N LEU A 15 0.28 -22.36 -28.27
CA LEU A 15 0.34 -21.59 -29.52
C LEU A 15 -0.06 -22.44 -30.73
N ILE A 16 0.35 -23.71 -30.78
CA ILE A 16 -0.03 -24.62 -31.87
C ILE A 16 -1.53 -24.92 -31.80
N LEU A 17 -2.06 -25.19 -30.60
CA LEU A 17 -3.49 -25.45 -30.42
C LEU A 17 -4.34 -24.24 -30.83
N ASP A 18 -3.91 -23.02 -30.51
CA ASP A 18 -4.58 -21.78 -30.90
C ASP A 18 -4.65 -21.59 -32.42
N VAL A 19 -3.53 -21.86 -33.13
CA VAL A 19 -3.49 -21.79 -34.61
C VAL A 19 -4.41 -22.85 -35.24
N VAL A 20 -4.37 -24.09 -34.75
CA VAL A 20 -5.20 -25.18 -35.29
C VAL A 20 -6.68 -24.90 -35.08
N LEU A 21 -7.06 -24.44 -33.88
CA LEU A 21 -8.44 -24.06 -33.59
C LEU A 21 -8.86 -22.85 -34.44
N GLY A 22 -8.01 -21.83 -34.60
CA GLY A 22 -8.30 -20.69 -35.48
C GLY A 22 -8.63 -21.10 -36.92
N ILE A 23 -7.89 -22.05 -37.48
CA ILE A 23 -8.14 -22.58 -38.84
C ILE A 23 -9.48 -23.33 -38.90
N ILE A 24 -9.77 -24.19 -37.92
CA ILE A 24 -11.04 -24.95 -37.87
C ILE A 24 -12.24 -23.99 -37.82
N PHE A 25 -12.20 -22.99 -36.95
CA PHE A 25 -13.30 -22.02 -36.83
C PHE A 25 -13.48 -21.16 -38.09
N TYR A 26 -12.38 -20.81 -38.78
CA TYR A 26 -12.43 -20.14 -40.08
C TYR A 26 -13.12 -21.02 -41.14
N THR A 27 -12.78 -22.32 -41.20
CA THR A 27 -13.40 -23.25 -42.16
C THR A 27 -14.89 -23.50 -41.89
N LEU A 28 -15.33 -23.37 -40.64
CA LEU A 28 -16.72 -23.57 -40.24
C LEU A 28 -17.58 -22.30 -40.36
N GLY A 29 -17.01 -21.17 -40.84
CA GLY A 29 -17.75 -19.93 -41.08
C GLY A 29 -18.21 -19.20 -39.81
N TYR A 30 -17.64 -19.54 -38.65
CA TYR A 30 -17.96 -18.86 -37.39
C TYR A 30 -17.21 -17.53 -37.31
N ALA A 31 -17.95 -16.42 -37.17
CA ALA A 31 -17.38 -15.07 -37.05
C ALA A 31 -16.69 -14.78 -35.70
N ILE A 32 -16.78 -15.71 -34.74
CA ILE A 32 -16.29 -15.55 -33.38
C ILE A 32 -14.89 -16.17 -33.30
N THR A 33 -13.86 -15.33 -33.29
CA THR A 33 -12.47 -15.78 -33.13
C THR A 33 -12.22 -16.26 -31.70
N TRP A 34 -11.33 -17.22 -31.49
CA TRP A 34 -10.94 -17.69 -30.15
C TRP A 34 -10.52 -16.55 -29.22
N SER A 35 -9.91 -15.49 -29.77
CA SER A 35 -9.58 -14.27 -29.02
C SER A 35 -10.80 -13.60 -28.40
N THR A 36 -11.95 -13.58 -29.07
CA THR A 36 -13.20 -13.00 -28.53
C THR A 36 -13.81 -13.88 -27.44
N VAL A 37 -13.73 -15.21 -27.57
CA VAL A 37 -14.17 -16.15 -26.54
C VAL A 37 -13.31 -16.04 -25.29
N ILE A 38 -11.98 -16.02 -25.46
CA ILE A 38 -11.03 -15.85 -24.35
C ILE A 38 -11.25 -14.50 -23.66
N ALA A 39 -11.44 -13.41 -24.43
CA ALA A 39 -11.72 -12.10 -23.87
C ALA A 39 -13.01 -12.08 -23.04
N LEU A 40 -14.09 -12.70 -23.53
CA LEU A 40 -15.36 -12.80 -22.80
C LEU A 40 -15.21 -13.66 -21.53
N VAL A 41 -14.51 -14.79 -21.61
CA VAL A 41 -14.27 -15.67 -20.44
C VAL A 41 -13.43 -14.95 -19.39
N LEU A 42 -12.35 -14.26 -19.76
CA LEU A 42 -11.54 -13.48 -18.84
C LEU A 42 -12.33 -12.32 -18.22
N ALA A 43 -13.18 -11.65 -19.00
CA ALA A 43 -14.08 -10.61 -18.50
C ALA A 43 -15.11 -11.16 -17.49
N ILE A 44 -15.69 -12.32 -17.76
CA ILE A 44 -16.65 -13.00 -16.88
C ILE A 44 -15.96 -13.47 -15.58
N ILE A 45 -14.76 -14.05 -15.66
CA ILE A 45 -13.98 -14.44 -14.48
C ILE A 45 -13.64 -13.22 -13.63
N TYR A 46 -13.25 -12.10 -14.27
CA TYR A 46 -12.99 -10.85 -13.57
C TYR A 46 -14.23 -10.31 -12.84
N TRP A 47 -15.41 -10.45 -13.45
CA TRP A 47 -16.68 -9.99 -12.88
C TRP A 47 -17.21 -10.90 -11.76
N LEU A 48 -17.10 -12.23 -11.94
CA LEU A 48 -17.58 -13.24 -10.97
C LEU A 48 -16.63 -13.45 -9.78
N PHE A 49 -15.33 -13.20 -9.97
CA PHE A 49 -14.31 -13.43 -8.94
C PHE A 49 -13.50 -12.16 -8.62
N PRO A 50 -14.14 -11.08 -8.12
CA PRO A 50 -13.43 -9.87 -7.69
C PRO A 50 -12.44 -10.13 -6.54
N GLN A 51 -12.58 -11.26 -5.85
CA GLN A 51 -11.67 -11.73 -4.80
C GLN A 51 -10.25 -12.01 -5.31
N ILE A 52 -10.09 -12.40 -6.59
CA ILE A 52 -8.76 -12.61 -7.18
C ILE A 52 -8.04 -11.26 -7.34
N GLY A 53 -8.75 -10.21 -7.77
CA GLY A 53 -8.20 -8.84 -7.80
C GLY A 53 -7.71 -8.36 -6.44
N ARG A 54 -8.51 -8.61 -5.39
CA ARG A 54 -8.19 -8.23 -4.00
C ARG A 54 -6.96 -8.95 -3.45
N SER A 55 -6.74 -10.22 -3.82
CA SER A 55 -5.58 -11.01 -3.39
C SER A 55 -4.28 -10.63 -4.10
N VAL A 56 -4.36 -10.11 -5.34
CA VAL A 56 -3.19 -9.59 -6.09
C VAL A 56 -3.03 -8.07 -5.99
N GLY A 57 -3.84 -7.39 -5.16
CA GLY A 57 -3.72 -5.96 -4.87
C GLY A 57 -4.23 -5.02 -5.98
N LEU A 58 -4.93 -5.54 -6.98
CA LEU A 58 -5.61 -4.76 -8.02
C LEU A 58 -7.04 -4.44 -7.52
N ASN A 59 -7.52 -3.20 -7.72
CA ASN A 59 -8.69 -2.60 -7.04
C ASN A 59 -8.54 -2.37 -5.52
N ARG A 60 -7.39 -1.88 -5.06
CA ARG A 60 -7.30 -1.25 -3.73
C ARG A 60 -8.09 0.07 -3.77
N PRO A 61 -9.19 0.24 -3.00
CA PRO A 61 -9.75 1.56 -2.79
C PRO A 61 -8.66 2.44 -2.17
N GLN A 62 -8.29 3.50 -2.87
CA GLN A 62 -7.34 4.47 -2.33
C GLN A 62 -8.00 5.06 -1.08
N VAL A 63 -7.38 4.88 0.09
CA VAL A 63 -7.80 5.62 1.29
C VAL A 63 -7.38 7.06 1.04
N THR A 64 -8.26 7.81 0.36
CA THR A 64 -8.14 9.26 0.25
C THR A 64 -8.22 9.82 1.65
N GLN A 65 -7.13 10.47 2.08
CA GLN A 65 -7.02 11.15 3.37
C GLN A 65 -8.08 12.27 3.43
N ALA A 66 -9.31 11.97 3.86
CA ALA A 66 -10.31 13.00 4.22
C ALA A 66 -11.57 12.48 4.94
N GLN A 67 -11.93 11.19 4.90
CA GLN A 67 -13.13 10.73 5.61
C GLN A 67 -12.87 9.43 6.37
N GLN A 68 -12.89 9.54 7.71
CA GLN A 68 -13.32 8.43 8.55
C GLN A 68 -14.69 7.97 8.02
N PRO A 69 -14.97 6.66 7.90
CA PRO A 69 -16.30 6.20 7.57
C PRO A 69 -17.22 6.54 8.75
N VAL A 70 -17.90 7.68 8.64
CA VAL A 70 -18.92 8.16 9.56
C VAL A 70 -19.93 7.01 9.76
N GLY A 71 -19.93 6.40 10.95
CA GLY A 71 -20.84 5.31 11.31
C GLY A 71 -20.23 3.92 11.53
N THR A 72 -18.90 3.75 11.47
CA THR A 72 -18.24 2.48 11.86
C THR A 72 -17.82 2.49 13.34
N PRO A 73 -17.81 1.32 14.02
CA PRO A 73 -17.25 1.21 15.36
C PRO A 73 -15.80 1.69 15.34
N TYR A 74 -15.47 2.63 16.23
CA TYR A 74 -14.11 3.10 16.50
C TYR A 74 -13.07 1.96 16.59
N THR A 75 -13.49 0.79 17.09
CA THR A 75 -12.66 -0.41 17.29
C THR A 75 -12.13 -1.02 16.00
N ASP A 76 -12.77 -0.74 14.87
CA ASP A 76 -12.50 -1.41 13.61
C ASP A 76 -11.34 -0.76 12.85
N TYR A 77 -10.81 0.36 13.36
CA TYR A 77 -9.72 1.11 12.74
C TYR A 77 -8.63 1.49 13.76
N TYR A 78 -7.40 1.50 13.27
CA TYR A 78 -6.25 2.04 14.00
C TYR A 78 -5.48 3.01 13.11
N GLN A 79 -4.82 3.98 13.74
CA GLN A 79 -3.94 4.95 13.13
C GLN A 79 -2.49 4.64 13.51
N ILE A 80 -1.57 4.77 12.56
CA ILE A 80 -0.14 4.68 12.85
C ILE A 80 0.33 6.02 13.44
N THR A 81 1.01 5.94 14.58
CA THR A 81 1.67 7.07 15.23
C THR A 81 3.15 6.74 15.39
N CYS A 82 4.02 7.54 14.77
CA CYS A 82 5.47 7.42 14.88
C CYS A 82 6.06 8.45 15.85
N VAL A 83 7.19 8.17 16.47
CA VAL A 83 7.87 9.20 17.28
C VAL A 83 8.49 10.24 16.34
N LEU A 84 8.39 11.53 16.72
CA LEU A 84 9.03 12.62 15.98
C LEU A 84 10.46 12.79 16.47
N ASP A 85 11.38 12.03 15.89
CA ASP A 85 12.81 12.11 16.22
C ASP A 85 13.70 11.77 15.02
N GLN A 86 15.01 11.96 15.20
CA GLN A 86 16.05 11.66 14.21
C GLN A 86 16.18 10.17 13.88
N GLU A 87 15.91 9.28 14.85
CA GLU A 87 16.11 7.84 14.68
C GLU A 87 14.98 7.17 13.89
N THR A 88 13.82 7.81 13.84
CA THR A 88 12.69 7.35 13.04
C THR A 88 13.07 7.42 11.58
N CYS A 89 13.04 6.29 10.88
CA CYS A 89 13.44 6.25 9.48
C CYS A 89 12.37 6.89 8.58
N PRO A 90 12.76 7.38 7.39
CA PRO A 90 11.81 7.98 6.44
C PRO A 90 10.66 7.04 6.03
N ASP A 91 10.94 5.74 5.88
CA ASP A 91 9.95 4.77 5.41
C ASP A 91 8.86 4.51 6.44
N CYS A 92 9.23 4.33 7.71
CA CYS A 92 8.29 4.24 8.82
C CYS A 92 7.55 5.55 9.02
N GLY A 93 8.27 6.66 9.00
CA GLY A 93 7.71 8.00 9.14
C GLY A 93 6.70 8.37 8.05
N ALA A 94 6.78 7.74 6.88
CA ALA A 94 5.78 7.88 5.81
C ALA A 94 4.44 7.17 6.12
N GLN A 95 4.43 6.26 7.09
CA GLN A 95 3.21 5.62 7.60
C GLN A 95 2.51 6.47 8.67
N ASP A 96 3.20 7.44 9.27
CA ASP A 96 2.65 8.28 10.34
C ASP A 96 1.37 9.01 9.89
N GLY A 97 0.31 8.85 10.69
CA GLY A 97 -1.01 9.39 10.43
C GLY A 97 -1.91 8.52 9.53
N ARG A 98 -1.41 7.43 8.94
CA ARG A 98 -2.23 6.53 8.11
C ARG A 98 -3.18 5.71 8.97
N VAL A 99 -4.39 5.48 8.45
CA VAL A 99 -5.45 4.71 9.11
C VAL A 99 -5.68 3.42 8.35
N TYR A 100 -5.85 2.33 9.09
CA TYR A 100 -6.05 0.97 8.58
C TYR A 100 -7.17 0.28 9.34
N ARG A 101 -7.79 -0.71 8.71
CA ARG A 101 -8.77 -1.58 9.38
C ARG A 101 -8.07 -2.59 10.26
N THR A 102 -8.58 -2.80 11.46
CA THR A 102 -8.04 -3.72 12.47
C THR A 102 -8.08 -5.17 11.99
N ASP A 103 -9.13 -5.58 11.25
CA ASP A 103 -9.28 -6.93 10.69
C ASP A 103 -8.31 -7.23 9.53
N GLU A 104 -7.73 -6.19 8.93
CA GLU A 104 -6.75 -6.29 7.85
C GLU A 104 -5.30 -6.06 8.33
N ALA A 105 -5.07 -6.04 9.65
CA ALA A 105 -3.76 -5.83 10.23
C ALA A 105 -2.76 -6.94 9.85
N ARG A 106 -1.64 -6.52 9.28
CA ARG A 106 -0.51 -7.36 8.85
C ARG A 106 0.79 -6.75 9.39
N PRO A 107 1.38 -7.35 10.43
CA PRO A 107 2.66 -6.92 10.97
C PRO A 107 3.72 -6.78 9.87
N GLY A 108 4.49 -5.70 9.89
CA GLY A 108 5.51 -5.44 8.88
C GLY A 108 5.02 -4.75 7.61
N ILE A 109 3.70 -4.70 7.36
CA ILE A 109 3.13 -4.14 6.13
C ILE A 109 2.30 -2.89 6.42
N ASN A 110 1.27 -3.03 7.26
CA ASN A 110 0.36 -1.94 7.67
C ASN A 110 0.19 -1.89 9.19
N TYR A 111 0.81 -2.80 9.94
CA TYR A 111 0.80 -2.83 11.40
C TYR A 111 2.26 -2.87 11.92
N PRO A 112 2.64 -2.05 12.90
CA PRO A 112 4.00 -2.02 13.43
C PRO A 112 4.30 -3.25 14.31
N PRO A 113 5.57 -3.66 14.45
CA PRO A 113 6.77 -3.01 13.92
C PRO A 113 6.97 -3.27 12.41
N PHE A 114 7.38 -2.24 11.66
CA PHE A 114 7.66 -2.38 10.22
C PHE A 114 9.05 -2.96 9.94
N HIS A 115 10.01 -2.72 10.84
CA HIS A 115 11.37 -3.25 10.80
C HIS A 115 11.98 -3.28 12.20
N LYS A 116 13.17 -3.87 12.34
CA LYS A 116 13.93 -3.85 13.61
C LYS A 116 14.21 -2.40 14.02
N GLY A 117 13.87 -2.03 15.25
CA GLY A 117 14.03 -0.66 15.76
C GLY A 117 12.96 0.31 15.28
N CYS A 118 11.83 -0.17 14.77
CA CYS A 118 10.68 0.68 14.43
C CYS A 118 10.21 1.46 15.66
N ARG A 119 10.04 2.78 15.50
CA ARG A 119 9.55 3.71 16.54
C ARG A 119 8.12 4.14 16.28
N CYS A 120 7.32 3.29 15.63
CA CYS A 120 5.91 3.53 15.37
C CYS A 120 5.03 2.56 16.15
N ILE A 121 3.86 3.03 16.54
CA ILE A 121 2.82 2.28 17.25
C ILE A 121 1.48 2.41 16.52
N ALA A 122 0.59 1.45 16.76
CA ALA A 122 -0.80 1.55 16.33
C ALA A 122 -1.62 2.13 17.48
N THR A 123 -2.18 3.32 17.26
CA THR A 123 -3.05 4.02 18.19
C THR A 123 -4.50 3.85 17.72
N PRO A 124 -5.46 3.62 18.60
CA PRO A 124 -6.83 3.45 18.18
C PRO A 124 -7.47 4.78 17.68
N CYS A 125 -8.41 4.69 16.73
CA CYS A 125 -8.93 5.87 16.00
C CYS A 125 -10.07 6.58 16.72
N THR A 126 -9.79 7.61 17.53
CA THR A 126 -10.82 8.45 18.18
C THR A 126 -11.59 9.31 17.19
N GLY A 127 -12.80 8.82 16.85
CA GLY A 127 -13.81 9.54 16.05
C GLY A 127 -14.10 10.95 16.57
N ASP A 128 -13.94 11.16 17.88
CA ASP A 128 -13.85 12.47 18.50
C ASP A 128 -12.45 12.66 19.11
N LEU A 129 -11.63 13.46 18.45
CA LEU A 129 -10.31 13.85 18.93
C LEU A 129 -10.45 14.54 20.32
N PRO A 130 -9.57 14.34 21.32
CA PRO A 130 -8.86 15.52 21.77
C PRO A 130 -8.01 15.93 20.59
N THR A 131 -8.40 17.04 19.94
CA THR A 131 -7.61 17.74 18.94
C THR A 131 -6.37 18.22 19.68
N THR A 132 -5.42 17.32 19.95
CA THR A 132 -4.15 17.72 20.54
C THR A 132 -3.51 18.57 19.47
N THR A 133 -3.65 19.88 19.64
CA THR A 133 -3.10 20.88 18.73
C THR A 133 -1.58 20.78 18.71
N ASN A 134 -1.02 20.19 19.76
CA ASN A 134 0.40 19.99 19.95
C ASN A 134 0.80 18.51 20.02
N ARG A 135 2.01 18.22 19.56
CA ARG A 135 2.67 16.92 19.58
C ARG A 135 4.10 17.09 20.09
N GLN A 136 4.54 16.17 20.93
CA GLN A 136 5.92 16.14 21.41
C GLN A 136 6.86 15.67 20.29
N TYR A 137 8.06 16.24 20.25
CA TYR A 137 9.12 15.83 19.35
C TYR A 137 10.49 15.93 20.05
N LEU A 138 11.46 15.18 19.56
CA LEU A 138 12.85 15.29 19.96
C LEU A 138 13.56 16.18 18.94
N ASP A 139 14.10 17.31 19.38
CA ASP A 139 14.86 18.21 18.51
C ASP A 139 16.09 17.47 17.97
N PRO A 140 16.26 17.33 16.64
CA PRO A 140 17.36 16.58 16.05
C PRO A 140 18.73 17.24 16.24
N LYS A 141 18.79 18.53 16.57
CA LYS A 141 20.05 19.26 16.79
C LYS A 141 20.47 19.24 18.26
N THR A 142 19.53 19.51 19.16
CA THR A 142 19.81 19.61 20.61
C THR A 142 19.64 18.29 21.35
N GLY A 143 18.80 17.39 20.82
CA GLY A 143 18.41 16.15 21.51
C GLY A 143 17.41 16.37 22.65
N GLU A 144 16.88 17.59 22.80
CA GLU A 144 15.92 17.93 23.86
C GLU A 144 14.48 17.64 23.43
N LEU A 145 13.62 17.36 24.42
CA LEU A 145 12.19 17.19 24.19
C LEU A 145 11.51 18.55 24.01
N GLY A 146 10.95 18.76 22.83
CA GLY A 146 10.13 19.90 22.47
C GLY A 146 8.63 19.55 22.37
N MET A 147 7.82 20.59 22.31
CA MET A 147 6.40 20.50 22.01
C MET A 147 6.09 21.49 20.88
N GLY A 148 5.46 21.01 19.81
CA GLY A 148 5.14 21.82 18.64
C GLY A 148 3.75 21.49 18.12
N PRO A 149 3.30 22.12 17.02
CA PRO A 149 2.01 21.82 16.44
C PRO A 149 1.92 20.35 15.99
N TYR A 150 0.71 19.80 15.95
CA TYR A 150 0.49 18.44 15.48
C TYR A 150 0.81 18.34 13.99
N LEU A 151 1.95 17.71 13.69
CA LEU A 151 2.43 17.44 12.34
C LEU A 151 2.65 15.94 12.17
N THR A 152 2.42 15.42 10.97
CA THR A 152 2.93 14.09 10.60
C THR A 152 4.46 14.11 10.56
N TYR A 153 5.09 12.96 10.75
CA TYR A 153 6.54 12.83 10.75
C TYR A 153 7.18 13.44 9.49
N SER A 154 6.60 13.21 8.32
CA SER A 154 7.10 13.78 7.06
C SER A 154 7.05 15.31 7.03
N ASN A 155 6.01 15.91 7.61
CA ASN A 155 5.87 17.36 7.68
C ASN A 155 6.79 17.97 8.75
N TRP A 156 6.88 17.33 9.91
CA TRP A 156 7.82 17.70 10.97
C TRP A 156 9.27 17.65 10.47
N ARG A 157 9.67 16.55 9.81
CA ARG A 157 11.03 16.40 9.27
C ARG A 157 11.37 17.48 8.25
N LYS A 158 10.41 17.85 7.39
CA LYS A 158 10.57 18.98 6.45
C LYS A 158 10.74 20.31 7.18
N ALA A 159 9.99 20.55 8.25
CA ALA A 159 10.12 21.75 9.06
C ALA A 159 11.51 21.84 9.71
N MET A 160 12.01 20.76 10.29
CA MET A 160 13.35 20.70 10.88
C MET A 160 14.47 20.91 9.84
N ILE A 161 14.33 20.36 8.63
CA ILE A 161 15.28 20.61 7.53
C ILE A 161 15.26 22.08 7.11
N LYS A 162 14.08 22.71 7.09
CA LYS A 162 13.95 24.13 6.74
C LYS A 162 14.59 25.03 7.79
N GLU A 163 14.51 24.66 9.06
CA GLU A 163 15.05 25.43 10.19
C GLU A 163 16.57 25.26 10.35
N TYR A 164 17.06 24.02 10.33
CA TYR A 164 18.46 23.72 10.68
C TYR A 164 19.36 23.41 9.48
N GLY A 165 18.80 23.12 8.31
CA GLY A 165 19.55 22.68 7.14
C GLY A 165 19.37 21.18 6.83
N LYS A 166 19.86 20.75 5.66
CA LYS A 166 19.69 19.35 5.17
C LYS A 166 20.56 18.34 5.93
N ASP A 167 21.61 18.82 6.57
CA ASP A 167 22.62 18.09 7.33
C ASP A 167 22.14 17.70 8.74
N VAL A 168 21.05 18.26 9.25
CA VAL A 168 20.55 17.99 10.61
C VAL A 168 20.19 16.52 10.89
N PHE A 169 19.95 15.73 9.84
CA PHE A 169 19.66 14.30 9.95
C PHE A 169 20.79 13.40 9.40
N GLN A 170 21.93 13.97 8.99
CA GLN A 170 23.10 13.21 8.54
C GLN A 170 23.95 12.88 9.78
N LYS A 171 24.07 11.59 10.11
CA LYS A 171 25.06 11.07 11.06
C LYS A 171 26.32 10.67 10.33
#